data_AF-A0A0F8X343-F1
#
_entry.id   AF-A0A0F8X343-F1
#
_cell.length_a   1.000
_cell.length_b   1.000
_cell.length_c   1.000
_cell.angle_alpha   90.00
_cell.angle_beta   90.00
_cell.angle_gamma   90.00
#
_symmetry.space_group_name_H-M   'P 1'
#
loop_
_entity.id
_entity.type
_entity.pdbx_description
1 polymer ?
#
loop_
_entity_poly.entity_id
_entity_poly.type
_entity_poly.pdbx_seq_one_letter_code
_entity_poly.pdbx_strand_id
1 'polypeptide(L)'
;YWNHLNLDTQTTLYPYAARVLQLNGDLEIYGIKAIDPLISGVRYDVWHKPGIRPKKLTQADSKQFVEDGLYCGEEFAIDSMSGGRYFVNGEPAEVEPGKKEGTFAIRETPDMFGARLLQDISERPDFYFARKELARTEADFKRFENELYGIYKTLKFITSIDGFWHNEQQCEATFKCDYIEQCYNGIELSVDNVPEGMKCIFDKEKTQ
;
A
#
# COMPACT_ATOMS: atom_id res chain seq x y z
N TYR A 1 12.12 -1.79 -5.44
CA TYR A 1 10.97 -1.70 -6.35
C TYR A 1 11.24 -2.41 -7.67
N TRP A 2 12.36 -2.17 -8.36
CA TRP A 2 12.63 -2.80 -9.66
C TRP A 2 12.96 -4.31 -9.65
N ASN A 3 13.45 -4.86 -8.54
CA ASN A 3 13.93 -6.25 -8.50
C ASN A 3 12.81 -7.30 -8.63
N HIS A 4 11.54 -6.93 -8.45
CA HIS A 4 10.41 -7.86 -8.44
C HIS A 4 9.42 -7.65 -9.60
N LEU A 5 9.74 -6.81 -10.59
CA LEU A 5 8.82 -6.51 -11.69
C LEU A 5 8.43 -7.74 -12.53
N ASN A 6 9.30 -8.75 -12.59
CA ASN A 6 9.02 -10.00 -13.30
C ASN A 6 8.34 -11.07 -12.44
N LEU A 7 8.28 -10.87 -11.13
CA LEU A 7 7.60 -11.78 -10.20
C LEU A 7 6.13 -11.37 -9.98
N ASP A 8 5.82 -10.09 -10.17
CA ASP A 8 4.45 -9.60 -10.03
C ASP A 8 3.58 -10.10 -11.20
N THR A 9 2.69 -11.04 -10.89
CA THR A 9 1.77 -11.65 -11.85
C THR A 9 0.83 -10.62 -12.47
N GLN A 10 0.50 -9.52 -11.78
CA GLN A 10 -0.42 -8.49 -12.28
C GLN A 10 0.12 -7.82 -13.55
N THR A 11 1.44 -7.62 -13.61
CA THR A 11 2.12 -7.01 -14.77
C THR A 11 2.09 -7.89 -16.03
N THR A 12 1.67 -9.16 -15.92
CA THR A 12 1.43 -10.07 -17.05
C THR A 12 -0.05 -10.33 -17.24
N LEU A 13 -0.80 -10.51 -16.15
CA LEU A 13 -2.23 -10.76 -16.14
C LEU A 13 -3.03 -9.64 -16.81
N TYR A 14 -2.76 -8.38 -16.48
CA TYR A 14 -3.55 -7.27 -17.04
C TYR A 14 -3.35 -7.10 -18.55
N PRO A 15 -2.12 -7.07 -19.10
CA PRO A 15 -1.95 -7.04 -20.55
C PRO A 15 -2.54 -8.26 -21.25
N TYR A 16 -2.42 -9.45 -20.65
CA TYR A 16 -3.04 -10.67 -21.19
C TYR A 16 -4.56 -10.53 -21.29
N ALA A 17 -5.22 -10.14 -20.20
CA ALA A 17 -6.67 -9.95 -20.17
C ALA A 17 -7.11 -8.84 -21.14
N ALA A 18 -6.40 -7.71 -21.16
CA ALA A 18 -6.68 -6.60 -22.07
C ALA A 18 -6.57 -7.02 -23.53
N ARG A 19 -5.60 -7.88 -23.88
CA ARG A 19 -5.46 -8.43 -25.22
C ARG A 19 -6.60 -9.37 -25.60
N VAL A 20 -7.05 -10.22 -24.67
CA VAL A 20 -8.24 -11.07 -24.90
C VAL A 20 -9.48 -10.21 -25.15
N LEU A 21 -9.70 -9.17 -24.34
CA LEU A 21 -10.80 -8.22 -24.51
C LEU A 21 -10.69 -7.45 -25.83
N GLN A 22 -9.49 -7.03 -26.24
CA GLN A 22 -9.24 -6.38 -27.52
C GLN A 22 -9.64 -7.30 -28.69
N LEU A 23 -9.21 -8.57 -28.65
CA LEU A 23 -9.50 -9.55 -29.70
C LEU A 23 -10.99 -9.91 -29.77
N ASN A 24 -11.69 -9.89 -28.64
CA ASN A 24 -13.14 -10.13 -28.58
C ASN A 24 -13.97 -8.93 -29.02
N GLY A 25 -13.36 -7.76 -29.22
CA GLY A 25 -14.06 -6.51 -29.53
C GLY A 25 -14.67 -5.80 -28.32
N ASP A 26 -14.43 -6.29 -27.10
CA ASP A 26 -14.98 -5.72 -25.87
C ASP A 26 -14.44 -4.31 -25.56
N LEU A 27 -13.27 -3.96 -26.14
CA LEU A 27 -12.65 -2.65 -25.97
C LEU A 27 -13.02 -1.63 -27.06
N GLU A 28 -13.88 -1.98 -28.02
CA GLU A 28 -14.28 -1.06 -29.10
C GLU A 28 -15.00 0.18 -28.56
N ILE A 29 -15.73 0.04 -27.45
CA ILE A 29 -16.38 1.16 -26.75
C ILE A 29 -15.37 2.22 -26.26
N TYR A 30 -14.11 1.84 -26.08
CA TYR A 30 -13.01 2.72 -25.70
C TYR A 30 -12.14 3.14 -26.91
N GLY A 31 -12.57 2.79 -28.12
CA GLY A 31 -11.85 3.10 -29.36
C GLY A 31 -10.68 2.17 -29.67
N ILE A 32 -10.54 1.04 -28.96
CA ILE A 32 -9.49 0.04 -29.19
C ILE A 32 -10.11 -1.13 -29.97
N LYS A 33 -9.67 -1.32 -31.21
CA LYS A 33 -10.21 -2.34 -32.11
C LYS A 33 -9.34 -3.59 -32.13
N ALA A 34 -9.94 -4.71 -32.52
CA ALA A 34 -9.23 -5.97 -32.72
C ALA A 34 -8.14 -5.90 -33.81
N ILE A 35 -8.26 -4.94 -34.74
CA ILE A 35 -7.27 -4.71 -35.82
C ILE A 35 -6.08 -3.84 -35.40
N ASP A 36 -6.18 -3.17 -34.25
CA ASP A 36 -5.11 -2.30 -33.76
C ASP A 36 -3.93 -3.15 -33.26
N PRO A 37 -2.72 -2.57 -33.12
CA PRO A 37 -1.61 -3.25 -32.48
C PRO A 37 -2.02 -3.83 -31.12
N LEU A 38 -1.64 -5.09 -30.89
CA LEU A 38 -2.04 -5.81 -29.68
C LEU A 38 -1.38 -5.21 -28.45
N ILE A 39 -2.15 -5.08 -27.37
CA ILE A 39 -1.65 -4.61 -26.08
C ILE A 39 -0.55 -5.57 -25.60
N SER A 40 0.66 -5.04 -25.42
CA SER A 40 1.86 -5.83 -25.17
C SER A 40 2.60 -5.42 -23.89
N GLY A 41 2.01 -4.65 -23.00
CA GLY A 41 2.71 -4.18 -21.80
C GLY A 41 1.91 -3.27 -20.89
N VAL A 42 2.55 -2.83 -19.81
CA VAL A 42 2.03 -1.86 -18.86
C VAL A 42 3.02 -0.74 -18.60
N ARG A 43 2.51 0.42 -18.21
CA ARG A 43 3.30 1.45 -17.52
C ARG A 43 3.19 1.20 -16.02
N TYR A 44 4.33 0.98 -15.39
CA TYR A 44 4.42 0.67 -13.97
C TYR A 44 4.94 1.89 -13.21
N ASP A 45 4.03 2.50 -12.47
CA ASP A 45 4.30 3.68 -11.63
C ASP A 45 4.63 3.23 -10.21
N VAL A 46 5.71 3.79 -9.68
CA VAL A 46 6.15 3.52 -8.31
C VAL A 46 6.38 4.81 -7.58
N TRP A 47 6.12 4.75 -6.27
CA TRP A 47 6.47 5.80 -5.35
C TRP A 47 7.34 5.22 -4.24
N HIS A 48 8.42 5.94 -3.90
CA HIS A 48 9.31 5.57 -2.82
C HIS A 48 8.82 6.20 -1.52
N LYS A 49 8.60 5.37 -0.50
CA LYS A 49 8.28 5.88 0.84
C LYS A 49 9.44 6.77 1.33
N PRO A 50 9.19 8.02 1.75
CA PRO A 50 10.25 8.87 2.26
C PRO A 50 11.01 8.19 3.42
N GLY A 51 12.34 8.15 3.31
CA GLY A 51 13.22 7.59 4.36
C GLY A 51 13.59 8.61 5.45
N ILE A 52 13.25 9.88 5.23
CA ILE A 52 13.48 10.97 6.18
C ILE A 52 12.55 10.82 7.39
N ARG A 53 13.05 11.22 8.56
CA ARG A 53 12.29 11.23 9.82
C ARG A 53 12.23 12.67 10.34
N PRO A 54 11.29 13.00 11.24
CA PRO A 54 11.31 14.26 11.97
C PRO A 54 12.67 14.45 12.63
N LYS A 55 13.32 15.57 12.35
CA LYS A 55 14.64 15.91 12.90
C LYS A 55 14.51 16.93 14.02
N LYS A 56 15.57 17.03 14.82
CA LYS A 56 15.79 18.11 15.75
C LYS A 56 16.47 19.26 15.00
N LEU A 57 15.89 20.45 15.07
CA LEU A 57 16.50 21.66 14.50
C LEU A 57 17.80 21.98 15.22
N THR A 58 18.73 22.64 14.52
CA THR A 58 19.91 23.17 15.20
C THR A 58 19.49 24.33 16.10
N GLN A 59 20.35 24.70 17.07
CA GLN A 59 20.05 25.83 17.95
C GLN A 59 19.94 27.16 17.19
N ALA A 60 20.70 27.30 16.09
CA ALA A 60 20.62 28.45 15.22
C ALA A 60 19.28 28.47 14.46
N ASP A 61 18.92 27.36 13.81
CA ASP A 61 17.67 27.26 13.05
C ASP A 61 16.43 27.41 13.95
N SER A 62 16.49 26.89 15.18
CA SER A 62 15.39 27.04 16.15
C SER A 62 15.20 28.48 16.57
N LYS A 63 16.29 29.23 16.74
CA LYS A 63 16.22 30.65 17.08
C LYS A 63 15.68 31.46 15.91
N GLN A 64 16.16 31.19 14.70
CA GLN A 64 15.69 31.85 13.50
C GLN A 64 14.19 31.57 13.28
N PHE A 65 13.78 30.31 13.34
CA PHE A 65 12.38 29.91 13.19
C PHE A 65 11.45 30.63 14.17
N VAL A 66 11.84 30.78 15.44
CA VAL A 66 11.05 31.53 16.44
C VAL A 66 10.98 33.03 16.15
N GLU A 67 12.01 33.60 15.51
CA GLU A 67 12.06 35.03 15.17
C GLU A 67 11.28 35.37 13.90
N ASP A 68 11.38 34.54 12.86
CA ASP A 68 10.79 34.82 11.54
C ASP A 68 9.50 34.04 11.24
N GLY A 69 9.21 32.97 12.00
CA GLY A 69 8.06 32.10 11.76
C GLY A 69 8.18 31.27 10.47
N LEU A 70 9.34 31.25 9.81
CA LEU A 70 9.51 30.66 8.49
C LEU A 70 10.24 29.34 8.58
N TYR A 71 9.64 28.28 8.02
CA TYR A 71 10.30 27.00 7.87
C TYR A 71 10.06 26.41 6.49
N CYS A 72 11.14 26.05 5.79
CA CYS A 72 11.06 25.47 4.44
C CYS A 72 10.26 26.31 3.43
N GLY A 73 10.20 27.64 3.64
CA GLY A 73 9.45 28.57 2.79
C GLY A 73 7.96 28.71 3.13
N GLU A 74 7.48 28.04 4.18
CA GLU A 74 6.12 28.17 4.71
C GLU A 74 6.10 28.97 6.02
N GLU A 75 5.03 29.75 6.22
CA GLU A 75 4.80 30.54 7.44
C GLU A 75 4.07 29.70 8.49
N PHE A 76 4.56 29.75 9.73
CA PHE A 76 3.99 29.05 10.88
C PHE A 76 3.62 30.05 11.97
N ALA A 77 2.46 29.84 12.60
CA ALA A 77 2.06 30.63 13.76
C ALA A 77 2.83 30.12 15.00
N ILE A 78 3.63 30.99 15.61
CA ILE A 78 4.44 30.66 16.78
C ILE A 78 3.92 31.43 17.98
N ASP A 79 3.43 30.70 18.98
CA ASP A 79 3.07 31.25 20.28
C ASP A 79 4.07 30.78 21.34
N SER A 80 4.72 31.74 22.01
CA SER A 80 5.56 31.45 23.17
C SER A 80 4.78 31.72 24.46
N MET A 81 4.58 30.70 25.30
CA MET A 81 4.09 30.92 26.67
C MET A 81 5.25 31.12 27.65
N SER A 82 5.03 31.96 28.66
CA SER A 82 5.93 32.14 29.80
C SER A 82 6.25 30.78 30.43
N GLY A 83 7.52 30.35 30.35
CA GLY A 83 7.97 29.05 30.84
C GLY A 83 8.71 28.17 29.82
N GLY A 84 9.04 28.68 28.62
CA GLY A 84 9.86 27.96 27.64
C GLY A 84 9.11 26.89 26.84
N ARG A 85 7.77 26.99 26.77
CA ARG A 85 6.92 26.18 25.91
C ARG A 85 6.57 26.96 24.64
N TYR A 86 6.75 26.32 23.50
CA TYR A 86 6.44 26.88 22.19
C TYR A 86 5.27 26.09 21.59
N PHE A 87 4.33 26.79 20.97
CA PHE A 87 3.29 26.21 20.16
C PHE A 87 3.53 26.59 18.71
N VAL A 88 3.45 25.60 17.81
CA VAL A 88 3.56 25.77 16.37
C VAL A 88 2.20 25.39 15.78
N ASN A 89 1.52 26.34 15.14
CA ASN A 89 0.14 26.18 14.66
C ASN A 89 -0.85 25.68 15.74
N GLY A 90 -0.61 26.07 17.00
CA GLY A 90 -1.43 25.64 18.14
C GLY A 90 -1.10 24.25 18.69
N GLU A 91 -0.17 23.50 18.09
CA GLU A 91 0.34 22.25 18.64
C GLU A 91 1.58 22.47 19.53
N PRO A 92 1.69 21.82 20.71
CA PRO A 92 2.84 21.98 21.58
C PRO A 92 4.09 21.36 20.93
N ALA A 93 5.13 22.16 20.72
CA ALA A 93 6.39 21.68 20.18
C ALA A 93 7.29 21.10 21.28
N GLU A 94 7.94 19.95 21.00
CA GLU A 94 8.97 19.39 21.87
C GLU A 94 10.23 20.25 21.80
N VAL A 95 10.65 20.81 22.94
CA VAL A 95 11.83 21.68 23.03
C VAL A 95 12.83 21.10 24.01
N GLU A 96 14.08 20.94 23.55
CA GLU A 96 15.18 20.47 24.38
C GLU A 96 16.15 21.62 24.70
N PRO A 97 16.46 21.89 25.98
CA PRO A 97 17.41 22.92 26.37
C PRO A 97 18.84 22.53 25.97
N GLY A 98 19.62 23.51 25.55
CA GLY A 98 21.03 23.35 25.20
C GLY A 98 21.97 23.49 26.40
N LYS A 99 23.27 23.19 26.18
CA LYS A 99 24.32 23.28 27.22
C LYS A 99 24.61 24.72 27.68
N LYS A 100 24.28 25.73 26.88
CA LYS A 100 24.43 27.15 27.23
C LYS A 100 23.07 27.73 27.59
N GLU A 101 23.01 28.55 28.65
CA GLU A 101 21.79 29.28 29.01
C GLU A 101 21.28 30.10 27.82
N GLY A 102 19.98 30.00 27.56
CA GLY A 102 19.32 30.67 26.42
C GLY A 102 19.41 29.93 25.08
N THR A 103 20.10 28.78 25.00
CA THR A 103 20.06 27.94 23.79
C THR A 103 19.02 26.85 23.91
N PHE A 104 18.20 26.67 22.88
CA PHE A 104 17.19 25.63 22.80
C PHE A 104 17.14 25.05 21.39
N ALA A 105 16.60 23.85 21.27
CA ALA A 105 16.40 23.21 19.98
C ALA A 105 14.99 22.60 19.92
N ILE A 106 14.25 22.99 18.89
CA ILE A 106 12.89 22.53 18.63
C ILE A 106 12.96 21.23 17.83
N ARG A 107 12.15 20.24 18.18
CA ARG A 107 11.90 19.09 17.31
C ARG A 107 10.79 19.44 16.33
N GLU A 108 10.95 19.05 15.07
CA GLU A 108 9.90 19.26 14.06
C GLU A 108 8.56 18.70 14.52
N THR A 109 7.52 19.52 14.44
CA THR A 109 6.12 19.09 14.54
C THR A 109 5.71 18.37 13.25
N PRO A 110 4.57 17.63 13.24
CA PRO A 110 4.07 16.98 12.03
C PRO A 110 3.95 17.94 10.84
N ASP A 111 3.48 19.17 11.06
CA ASP A 111 3.33 20.18 10.01
C ASP A 111 4.68 20.64 9.46
N MET A 112 5.65 20.95 10.33
CA MET A 112 7.00 21.34 9.92
C MET A 112 7.69 20.20 9.14
N PHE A 113 7.51 18.96 9.60
CA PHE A 113 8.00 17.79 8.89
C PHE A 113 7.33 17.64 7.51
N GLY A 114 6.02 17.92 7.43
CA GLY A 114 5.26 17.97 6.19
C GLY A 114 5.83 18.99 5.19
N ALA A 115 6.07 20.22 5.62
CA ALA A 115 6.65 21.28 4.80
C ALA A 115 8.04 20.89 4.26
N ARG A 116 8.91 20.34 5.11
CA ARG A 116 10.22 19.84 4.68
C ARG A 116 10.11 18.66 3.72
N LEU A 117 9.19 17.73 3.98
CA LEU A 117 8.97 16.59 3.10
C LEU A 117 8.46 17.05 1.72
N LEU A 118 7.55 18.02 1.69
CA LEU A 118 7.02 18.60 0.46
C LEU A 118 8.11 19.31 -0.34
N GLN A 119 8.96 20.09 0.35
CA GLN A 119 10.13 20.73 -0.26
C GLN A 119 11.06 19.67 -0.87
N ASP A 120 11.38 18.60 -0.12
CA ASP A 120 12.28 17.54 -0.60
C ASP A 120 11.71 16.79 -1.81
N ILE A 121 10.40 16.54 -1.82
CA ILE A 121 9.70 15.95 -2.97
C ILE A 121 9.76 16.87 -4.18
N SER A 122 9.59 18.17 -3.96
CA SER A 122 9.60 19.19 -5.03
C SER A 122 11.00 19.38 -5.62
N GLU A 123 12.04 19.31 -4.79
CA GLU A 123 13.44 19.43 -5.22
C GLU A 123 13.94 18.16 -5.92
N ARG A 124 13.47 16.97 -5.51
CA ARG A 124 13.95 15.67 -6.00
C ARG A 124 12.81 14.75 -6.44
N PRO A 125 11.97 15.14 -7.41
CA PRO A 125 10.83 14.32 -7.82
C PRO A 125 11.24 12.93 -8.32
N ASP A 126 12.37 12.82 -9.04
CA ASP A 126 12.88 11.56 -9.60
C ASP A 126 13.29 10.53 -8.53
N PHE A 127 13.58 10.98 -7.31
CA PHE A 127 13.88 10.07 -6.20
C PHE A 127 12.61 9.42 -5.65
N TYR A 128 11.50 10.17 -5.65
CA TYR A 128 10.23 9.74 -5.09
C TYR A 128 9.35 9.04 -6.10
N PHE A 129 9.33 9.50 -7.35
CA PHE A 129 8.45 9.00 -8.38
C PHE A 129 9.28 8.43 -9.51
N ALA A 130 8.99 7.19 -9.89
CA ALA A 130 9.57 6.61 -11.09
C ALA A 130 8.51 5.86 -11.88
N ARG A 131 8.64 5.94 -13.20
CA ARG A 131 7.78 5.23 -14.16
C ARG A 131 8.66 4.39 -15.06
N LYS A 132 8.28 3.14 -15.27
CA LYS A 132 8.90 2.29 -16.30
C LYS A 132 7.85 1.64 -17.17
N GLU A 133 8.14 1.55 -18.45
CA GLU A 133 7.37 0.74 -19.37
C GLU A 133 7.87 -0.71 -19.32
N LEU A 134 6.94 -1.64 -19.15
CA LEU A 134 7.20 -3.06 -19.10
C LEU A 134 6.54 -3.71 -20.30
N ALA A 135 7.36 -4.04 -21.29
CA ALA A 135 6.92 -4.84 -22.43
C ALA A 135 6.90 -6.33 -22.04
N ARG A 136 5.85 -7.03 -22.46
CA ARG A 136 5.67 -8.47 -22.35
C ARG A 136 5.74 -9.08 -23.73
N THR A 137 6.52 -10.15 -23.84
CA THR A 137 6.68 -10.86 -25.11
C THR A 137 5.54 -11.86 -25.31
N GLU A 138 5.32 -12.31 -26.55
CA GLU A 138 4.42 -13.43 -26.85
C GLU A 138 4.76 -14.68 -26.05
N ALA A 139 6.05 -14.94 -25.82
CA ALA A 139 6.51 -16.07 -25.03
C ALA A 139 6.09 -15.96 -23.55
N ASP A 140 6.09 -14.75 -22.99
CA ASP A 140 5.63 -14.51 -21.62
C ASP A 140 4.12 -14.74 -21.49
N PHE A 141 3.33 -14.29 -22.47
CA PHE A 141 1.88 -14.54 -22.49
C PHE A 141 1.57 -16.02 -22.61
N LYS A 142 2.26 -16.74 -23.49
CA LYS A 142 2.08 -18.18 -23.63
C LYS A 142 2.51 -18.94 -22.37
N ARG A 143 3.58 -18.51 -21.70
CA ARG A 143 3.99 -19.07 -20.40
C ARG A 143 2.88 -18.87 -19.37
N PHE A 144 2.34 -17.66 -19.28
CA PHE A 144 1.27 -17.32 -18.35
C PHE A 144 -0.04 -18.09 -18.63
N GLU A 145 -0.41 -18.26 -19.90
CA GLU A 145 -1.55 -19.08 -20.30
C GLU A 145 -1.40 -20.54 -19.84
N ASN A 146 -0.19 -21.11 -19.99
CA ASN A 146 0.10 -22.45 -19.49
C ASN A 146 0.03 -22.54 -17.96
N GLU A 147 0.48 -21.50 -17.24
CA GLU A 147 0.36 -21.42 -15.77
C GLU A 147 -1.12 -21.40 -15.35
N LEU A 148 -1.95 -20.57 -15.98
CA LEU A 148 -3.40 -20.52 -15.74
C LEU A 148 -4.07 -21.87 -16.02
N TYR A 149 -3.71 -22.51 -17.13
CA TYR A 149 -4.24 -23.82 -17.48
C TYR A 149 -3.80 -24.91 -16.47
N GLY A 150 -2.57 -24.82 -15.96
CA GLY A 150 -2.06 -25.68 -14.89
C GLY A 150 -2.84 -25.52 -13.58
N ILE A 151 -3.13 -24.28 -13.20
CA ILE A 151 -3.96 -23.96 -12.03
C ILE A 151 -5.37 -24.55 -12.23
N TYR A 152 -5.99 -24.31 -13.38
CA TYR A 152 -7.32 -24.82 -13.70
C TYR A 152 -7.40 -26.35 -13.62
N LYS A 153 -6.42 -27.05 -14.20
CA LYS A 153 -6.35 -28.52 -14.14
C LYS A 153 -6.22 -29.03 -12.71
N THR A 154 -5.35 -28.40 -11.93
CA THR A 154 -5.14 -28.74 -10.52
C THR A 154 -6.44 -28.55 -9.72
N LEU A 155 -7.13 -27.43 -9.89
CA LEU A 155 -8.42 -27.17 -9.26
C LEU A 155 -9.44 -28.25 -9.62
N LYS A 156 -9.61 -28.53 -10.93
CA LYS A 156 -10.55 -29.54 -11.39
C LYS A 156 -10.26 -30.93 -10.81
N PHE A 157 -8.98 -31.31 -10.75
CA PHE A 157 -8.56 -32.58 -10.16
C PHE A 157 -8.89 -32.63 -8.67
N ILE A 158 -8.48 -31.62 -7.88
CA ILE A 158 -8.72 -31.55 -6.44
C ILE A 158 -10.23 -31.59 -6.14
N THR A 159 -11.03 -30.84 -6.88
CA THR A 159 -12.50 -30.86 -6.72
C THR A 159 -13.10 -32.23 -7.04
N SER A 160 -12.54 -32.96 -8.00
CA SER A 160 -13.06 -34.30 -8.35
C SER A 160 -12.78 -35.37 -7.29
N ILE A 161 -11.73 -35.19 -6.48
CA ILE A 161 -11.34 -36.12 -5.42
C ILE A 161 -11.72 -35.61 -4.01
N ASP A 162 -12.32 -34.42 -3.92
CA ASP A 162 -12.57 -33.69 -2.67
C ASP A 162 -11.36 -33.65 -1.73
N GLY A 163 -10.19 -33.40 -2.30
CA GLY A 163 -8.88 -33.58 -1.66
C GLY A 163 -8.17 -32.27 -1.39
N PHE A 164 -8.86 -31.27 -0.83
CA PHE A 164 -8.27 -29.96 -0.56
C PHE A 164 -7.21 -30.06 0.55
N TRP A 165 -6.01 -29.55 0.28
CA TRP A 165 -4.91 -29.54 1.25
C TRP A 165 -5.00 -28.31 2.16
N HIS A 166 -4.62 -28.47 3.42
CA HIS A 166 -4.44 -27.34 4.33
C HIS A 166 -3.14 -26.60 4.03
N ASN A 167 -3.14 -25.28 4.23
CA ASN A 167 -1.95 -24.44 4.16
C ASN A 167 -1.78 -23.67 5.47
N GLU A 168 -1.17 -24.31 6.46
CA GLU A 168 -0.96 -23.76 7.80
C GLU A 168 -0.17 -22.44 7.78
N GLN A 169 0.79 -22.30 6.85
CA GLN A 169 1.55 -21.06 6.71
C GLN A 169 0.67 -19.88 6.35
N GLN A 170 -0.33 -20.10 5.50
CA GLN A 170 -1.28 -19.06 5.13
C GLN A 170 -2.28 -18.77 6.27
N CYS A 171 -2.63 -19.77 7.07
CA CYS A 171 -3.49 -19.59 8.24
C CYS A 171 -2.83 -18.69 9.31
N GLU A 172 -1.50 -18.76 9.46
CA GLU A 172 -0.72 -17.94 10.41
C GLU A 172 -0.18 -16.61 9.83
N ALA A 173 -0.64 -16.22 8.64
CA ALA A 173 -0.24 -14.94 8.04
C ALA A 173 -0.78 -13.74 8.85
N THR A 174 -0.27 -12.53 8.54
CA THR A 174 -0.65 -11.27 9.24
C THR A 174 -2.17 -11.02 9.24
N PHE A 175 -2.87 -11.46 8.19
CA PHE A 175 -4.32 -11.36 8.09
C PHE A 175 -4.91 -12.75 8.24
N LYS A 176 -5.40 -13.06 9.45
CA LYS A 176 -5.97 -14.36 9.79
C LYS A 176 -7.41 -14.47 9.30
N CYS A 177 -7.83 -15.70 9.00
CA CYS A 177 -9.22 -16.00 8.69
C CYS A 177 -10.08 -15.80 9.93
N ASP A 178 -11.26 -15.18 9.79
CA ASP A 178 -12.22 -14.99 10.90
C ASP A 178 -12.72 -16.33 11.48
N TYR A 179 -12.59 -17.42 10.72
CA TYR A 179 -13.01 -18.77 11.11
C TYR A 179 -11.86 -19.64 11.67
N ILE A 180 -10.70 -19.05 11.98
CA ILE A 180 -9.49 -19.80 12.35
C ILE A 180 -9.67 -20.60 13.65
N GLU A 181 -10.31 -20.02 14.66
CA GLU A 181 -10.50 -20.65 15.96
C GLU A 181 -11.39 -21.90 15.86
N GLN A 182 -12.40 -21.86 14.99
CA GLN A 182 -13.31 -22.98 14.77
C GLN A 182 -12.65 -24.03 13.89
N CYS A 183 -11.93 -23.61 12.85
CA CYS A 183 -11.22 -24.48 11.93
C CYS A 183 -10.14 -25.31 12.64
N TYR A 184 -9.31 -24.70 13.50
CA TYR A 184 -8.23 -25.39 14.21
C TYR A 184 -8.73 -26.41 15.23
N ASN A 185 -9.87 -26.12 15.86
CA ASN A 185 -10.45 -26.98 16.88
C ASN A 185 -11.42 -28.04 16.31
N GLY A 186 -11.60 -28.08 14.98
CA GLY A 186 -12.53 -29.01 14.33
C GLY A 186 -13.99 -28.80 14.77
N ILE A 187 -14.35 -27.56 15.11
CA ILE A 187 -15.70 -27.23 15.58
C ILE A 187 -16.64 -27.20 14.38
N GLU A 188 -17.67 -28.04 14.40
CA GLU A 188 -18.69 -28.08 13.35
C GLU A 188 -19.59 -26.82 13.44
N LEU A 189 -19.62 -26.04 12.35
CA LEU A 189 -20.44 -24.84 12.25
C LEU A 189 -21.87 -25.26 11.89
N SER A 190 -22.81 -25.06 12.81
CA SER A 190 -24.22 -25.38 12.63
C SER A 190 -25.09 -24.22 13.09
N VAL A 191 -26.41 -24.30 12.84
CA VAL A 191 -27.34 -23.27 13.32
C VAL A 191 -27.34 -23.17 14.86
N ASP A 192 -26.97 -24.26 15.53
CA ASP A 192 -26.87 -24.31 16.99
C ASP A 192 -25.48 -23.90 17.51
N ASN A 193 -24.49 -23.78 16.64
CA ASN A 193 -23.10 -23.51 16.98
C ASN A 193 -22.52 -22.45 16.04
N VAL A 194 -22.98 -21.21 16.22
CA VAL A 194 -22.55 -20.05 15.44
C VAL A 194 -21.39 -19.35 16.15
N PRO A 195 -20.30 -19.01 15.44
CA PRO A 195 -19.21 -18.21 15.99
C PRO A 195 -19.67 -16.90 16.61
N GLU A 196 -19.00 -16.46 17.68
CA GLU A 196 -19.31 -15.19 18.33
C GLU A 196 -19.21 -14.03 17.33
N GLY A 197 -20.22 -13.16 17.32
CA GLY A 197 -20.30 -12.03 16.39
C GLY A 197 -20.77 -12.36 14.97
N MET A 198 -21.02 -13.64 14.65
CA MET A 198 -21.55 -14.05 13.34
C MET A 198 -23.04 -14.40 13.41
N LYS A 199 -23.72 -14.31 12.25
CA LYS A 199 -25.13 -14.69 12.10
C LYS A 199 -25.26 -15.76 11.01
N CYS A 200 -25.88 -16.88 11.35
CA CYS A 200 -26.26 -17.88 10.35
C CYS A 200 -27.36 -17.31 9.44
N ILE A 201 -27.13 -17.33 8.12
CA ILE A 201 -28.08 -16.87 7.10
C ILE A 201 -29.06 -17.95 6.66
N PHE A 202 -28.89 -19.19 7.13
CA PHE A 202 -29.74 -20.33 6.77
C PHE A 202 -30.81 -20.55 7.84
N ASP A 203 -32.08 -20.50 7.44
CA ASP A 203 -33.21 -20.82 8.32
C ASP A 203 -33.32 -22.34 8.55
N LYS A 204 -33.56 -22.76 9.80
CA LYS A 204 -33.74 -24.18 10.17
C LYS A 204 -34.87 -24.89 9.40
N GLU A 205 -35.82 -24.15 8.83
CA GLU A 205 -37.05 -24.71 8.26
C GLU A 205 -36.94 -25.13 6.78
N LYS A 206 -35.83 -24.87 6.09
CA LYS A 206 -35.68 -25.19 4.65
C LYS A 206 -34.86 -26.44 4.33
N THR A 207 -34.45 -27.19 5.35
CA THR A 207 -33.62 -28.39 5.17
C THR A 207 -34.30 -29.59 5.86
N GLN A 208 -35.44 -30.03 5.30
CA GLN A 208 -35.95 -31.39 5.43
C GLN A 208 -36.15 -31.98 4.04
#